data_AF-A0A3D2SYP7-F1
#
_entry.id   AF-A0A3D2SYP7-F1
#
_cell.length_a   1.000
_cell.length_b   1.000
_cell.length_c   1.000
_cell.angle_alpha   90.00
_cell.angle_beta   90.00
_cell.angle_gamma   90.00
#
_symmetry.space_group_name_H-M   'P 1'
#
loop_
_entity.id
_entity.type
_entity.pdbx_description
1 polymer ?
#
loop_
_entity_poly.entity_id
_entity_poly.type
_entity_poly.pdbx_seq_one_letter_code
_entity_poly.pdbx_strand_id
1 'polypeptide(L)'
;LEIAIGALLIFLCLPKLQDLKSTEHIKSDTGFWLVVAGLLSGLIMAGVAGNAPNAVTRDLLAFMFLLLPFWLSPYKEDPIMRKLLINGSVFVGISFSLRFLASIDPLALANGTAFSDPHYSYLANSPLVLFTALFMLYKVFEMLHHNAINIVRIAIYALAMAIPLIAMGVMQQRATLFCIAVYASILCLWTILTKPAKGIFILAIGTALSFYMWDNLHELLIVLWEKTRLSGANMRFMEWQAVLSQID
;
A
#
# COMPACT_ATOMS: atom_id res chain seq x y z
N LEU A 1 0.74 -23.07 17.02
CA LEU A 1 2.09 -22.82 16.46
C LEU A 1 2.20 -21.39 15.93
N GLU A 2 1.33 -20.94 15.04
CA GLU A 2 1.41 -19.61 14.39
C GLU A 2 1.20 -18.42 15.36
N ILE A 3 0.27 -18.52 16.32
CA ILE A 3 0.12 -17.52 17.41
C ILE A 3 1.40 -17.45 18.27
N ALA A 4 2.03 -18.60 18.52
CA ALA A 4 3.30 -18.64 19.24
C ALA A 4 4.44 -18.03 18.42
N ILE A 5 4.43 -18.18 17.09
CA ILE A 5 5.37 -17.51 16.18
C ILE A 5 5.14 -16.00 16.15
N GLY A 6 3.88 -15.55 16.08
CA GLY A 6 3.53 -14.13 16.17
C GLY A 6 3.96 -13.51 17.50
N ALA A 7 3.67 -14.18 18.62
CA ALA A 7 4.12 -13.76 19.94
C ALA A 7 5.66 -13.77 20.05
N LEU A 8 6.33 -14.77 19.48
CA LEU A 8 7.78 -14.85 19.42
C LEU A 8 8.37 -13.71 18.59
N LEU A 9 7.79 -13.37 17.44
CA LEU A 9 8.24 -12.25 16.61
C LEU A 9 8.08 -10.90 17.32
N ILE A 10 6.96 -10.69 18.02
CA ILE A 10 6.77 -9.52 18.89
C ILE A 10 7.83 -9.50 19.99
N PHE A 11 8.08 -10.65 20.63
CA PHE A 11 9.07 -10.80 21.70
C PHE A 11 10.50 -10.59 21.22
N LEU A 12 10.84 -11.02 20.01
CA LEU A 12 12.15 -10.81 19.37
C LEU A 12 12.34 -9.36 18.91
N CYS A 13 11.25 -8.65 18.59
CA CYS A 13 11.31 -7.24 18.22
C CYS A 13 11.29 -6.29 19.43
N LEU A 14 10.79 -6.71 20.60
CA LEU A 14 10.77 -5.92 21.83
C LEU A 14 12.16 -5.39 22.27
N PRO A 15 13.26 -6.17 22.22
CA PRO A 15 14.61 -5.69 22.52
C PRO A 15 15.11 -4.65 21.51
N LYS A 16 14.91 -4.89 20.21
CA LYS A 16 15.24 -3.93 19.13
C LYS A 16 14.44 -2.63 19.21
N LEU A 17 13.25 -2.68 19.82
CA LEU A 17 12.43 -1.51 20.11
C LEU A 17 12.93 -0.72 21.33
N GLN A 18 13.66 -1.32 22.27
CA GLN A 18 14.30 -0.58 23.37
C GLN A 18 15.50 0.25 22.87
N ASP A 19 16.21 -0.21 21.83
CA ASP A 19 17.25 0.59 21.16
C ASP A 19 16.69 1.84 20.46
N LEU A 20 15.39 1.87 20.15
CA LEU A 20 14.71 3.08 19.64
C LEU A 20 14.48 4.14 20.74
N LYS A 21 14.51 3.76 22.02
CA LYS A 21 14.50 4.70 23.15
C LYS A 21 15.88 5.30 23.42
N SER A 22 16.97 4.62 23.06
CA SER A 22 18.34 5.05 23.37
C SER A 22 18.95 5.97 22.30
N THR A 23 18.34 6.05 21.11
CA THR A 23 18.74 7.00 20.07
C THR A 23 18.17 8.39 20.40
N GLU A 24 19.01 9.30 20.88
CA GLU A 24 18.69 10.67 21.36
C GLU A 24 17.84 11.55 20.41
N HIS A 25 17.62 11.10 19.17
CA HIS A 25 16.87 11.83 18.14
C HIS A 25 15.39 11.44 17.98
N ILE A 26 14.85 10.46 18.73
CA ILE A 26 13.41 10.20 18.81
C ILE A 26 12.90 10.52 20.22
N LYS A 27 12.89 11.80 20.59
CA LYS A 27 12.37 12.32 21.87
C LYS A 27 10.83 12.19 22.06
N SER A 28 10.18 11.33 21.31
CA SER A 28 8.73 11.13 21.38
C SER A 28 8.46 9.64 21.53
N ASP A 29 8.29 9.21 22.79
CA ASP A 29 7.72 7.91 23.18
C ASP A 29 6.45 7.56 22.38
N THR A 30 5.78 8.57 21.84
CA THR A 30 4.58 8.49 21.00
C THR A 30 4.75 7.55 19.80
N GLY A 31 5.92 7.54 19.14
CA GLY A 31 6.15 6.66 17.99
C GLY A 31 6.11 5.18 18.37
N PHE A 32 6.81 4.81 19.44
CA PHE A 32 6.81 3.44 19.97
C PHE A 32 5.41 3.00 20.40
N TRP A 33 4.69 3.83 21.16
CA TRP A 33 3.35 3.49 21.65
C TRP A 33 2.33 3.39 20.52
N LEU A 34 2.44 4.20 19.47
CA LEU A 34 1.56 4.13 18.30
C LEU A 34 1.77 2.83 17.52
N VAL A 35 3.01 2.37 17.43
CA VAL A 35 3.36 1.07 16.84
C VAL A 35 2.80 -0.10 17.65
N VAL A 36 3.02 -0.09 18.96
CA VAL A 36 2.50 -1.12 19.87
C VAL A 36 0.97 -1.14 19.85
N ALA A 37 0.33 0.03 19.88
CA ALA A 37 -1.12 0.15 19.79
C ALA A 37 -1.66 -0.36 18.45
N GLY A 38 -1.01 -0.06 17.32
CA GLY A 38 -1.38 -0.59 16.01
C GLY A 38 -1.26 -2.11 15.93
N LEU A 39 -0.19 -2.69 16.50
CA LEU A 39 0.04 -4.13 16.47
C LEU A 39 -0.94 -4.88 17.38
N LEU A 40 -1.15 -4.38 18.60
CA LEU A 40 -2.10 -4.95 19.56
C LEU A 40 -3.55 -4.83 19.06
N SER A 41 -3.94 -3.68 18.51
CA SER A 41 -5.30 -3.50 17.98
C SER A 41 -5.57 -4.46 16.80
N GLY A 42 -4.61 -4.63 15.89
CA GLY A 42 -4.71 -5.60 14.80
C GLY A 42 -4.88 -7.05 15.30
N LEU A 43 -4.10 -7.45 16.30
CA LEU A 43 -4.18 -8.78 16.91
C LEU A 43 -5.49 -9.02 17.66
N ILE A 44 -5.94 -8.05 18.45
CA ILE A 44 -7.21 -8.14 19.20
C ILE A 44 -8.37 -8.24 18.21
N MET A 45 -8.41 -7.37 17.19
CA MET A 45 -9.44 -7.40 16.14
C MET A 45 -9.45 -8.74 15.41
N ALA A 46 -8.28 -9.27 15.06
CA ALA A 46 -8.18 -10.55 14.38
C ALA A 46 -8.63 -11.73 15.26
N GLY A 47 -8.31 -11.70 16.56
CA GLY A 47 -8.75 -12.71 17.53
C GLY A 47 -10.26 -12.68 17.75
N VAL A 48 -10.85 -11.49 17.91
CA VAL A 48 -12.30 -11.32 18.08
C VAL A 48 -13.06 -11.73 16.83
N ALA A 49 -12.53 -11.44 15.64
CA ALA A 49 -13.14 -11.83 14.38
C ALA A 49 -13.01 -13.33 14.04
N GLY A 50 -12.29 -14.11 14.86
CA GLY A 50 -12.06 -15.54 14.60
C GLY A 50 -11.23 -15.81 13.33
N ASN A 51 -10.37 -14.88 12.94
CA ASN A 51 -9.57 -15.01 11.72
C ASN A 51 -8.63 -16.21 11.80
N ALA A 52 -8.45 -16.91 10.67
CA ALA A 52 -7.51 -18.02 10.58
C ALA A 52 -6.08 -17.55 10.96
N PRO A 53 -5.32 -18.33 11.76
CA PRO A 53 -4.00 -17.90 12.25
C PRO A 53 -2.99 -17.51 11.15
N ASN A 54 -3.10 -18.11 9.97
CA ASN A 54 -2.28 -17.76 8.81
C ASN A 54 -2.57 -16.34 8.31
N ALA A 55 -3.85 -15.94 8.24
CA ALA A 55 -4.24 -14.58 7.87
C ALA A 55 -3.70 -13.54 8.86
N VAL A 56 -3.75 -13.86 10.16
CA VAL A 56 -3.22 -12.99 11.22
C VAL A 56 -1.70 -12.84 11.10
N THR A 57 -0.99 -13.95 10.88
CA THR A 57 0.47 -13.95 10.74
C THR A 57 0.92 -13.15 9.52
N ARG A 58 0.22 -13.30 8.39
CA ARG A 58 0.44 -12.50 7.17
C ARG A 58 0.31 -11.00 7.44
N ASP A 59 -0.76 -10.60 8.11
CA ASP A 59 -1.04 -9.18 8.36
C ASP A 59 -0.05 -8.59 9.38
N LEU A 60 0.37 -9.38 10.37
CA LEU A 60 1.39 -8.99 11.34
C LEU A 60 2.77 -8.81 10.70
N LEU A 61 3.18 -9.72 9.82
CA LEU A 61 4.40 -9.57 9.03
C LEU A 61 4.33 -8.32 8.14
N ALA A 62 3.22 -8.13 7.44
CA ALA A 62 2.99 -6.94 6.62
C ALA A 62 3.09 -5.64 7.44
N PHE A 63 2.51 -5.62 8.64
CA PHE A 63 2.63 -4.50 9.58
C PHE A 63 4.06 -4.31 10.05
N MET A 64 4.79 -5.37 10.40
CA MET A 64 6.20 -5.31 10.75
C MET A 64 7.08 -4.72 9.63
N PHE A 65 6.79 -5.05 8.37
CA PHE A 65 7.44 -4.41 7.22
C PHE A 65 7.06 -2.93 7.05
N LEU A 66 5.84 -2.54 7.42
CA LEU A 66 5.46 -1.12 7.47
C LEU A 66 6.27 -0.35 8.52
N LEU A 67 6.71 -1.02 9.58
CA LEU A 67 7.55 -0.46 10.65
C LEU A 67 9.04 -0.46 10.34
N LEU A 68 9.46 -1.05 9.23
CA LEU A 68 10.86 -1.10 8.82
C LEU A 68 11.52 0.30 8.84
N PRO A 69 10.90 1.39 8.36
CA PRO A 69 11.48 2.74 8.45
C PRO A 69 11.72 3.24 9.89
N PHE A 70 10.94 2.75 10.86
CA PHE A 70 11.16 3.02 12.29
C PHE A 70 12.32 2.20 12.81
N TRP A 71 12.38 0.90 12.55
CA TRP A 71 13.50 0.05 12.97
C TRP A 71 14.83 0.44 12.34
N LEU A 72 14.76 1.01 11.15
CA LEU A 72 15.91 1.51 10.41
C LEU A 72 16.20 2.98 10.70
N SER A 73 15.48 3.58 11.65
CA SER A 73 15.72 4.95 12.10
C SER A 73 17.16 5.20 12.56
N PRO A 74 17.84 4.28 13.27
CA PRO A 74 19.25 4.45 13.62
C PRO A 74 20.18 4.53 12.40
N TYR A 75 19.77 3.94 11.26
CA TYR A 75 20.51 3.98 10.00
C TYR A 75 20.06 5.12 9.07
N LYS A 76 19.18 6.04 9.52
CA LYS A 76 18.76 7.20 8.73
C LYS A 76 19.91 8.14 8.40
N GLU A 77 20.92 8.17 9.28
CA GLU A 77 22.13 8.98 9.12
C GLU A 77 23.08 8.41 8.07
N ASP A 78 23.05 7.09 7.82
CA ASP A 78 23.83 6.48 6.75
C ASP A 78 23.07 6.62 5.40
N PRO A 79 23.56 7.47 4.48
CA PRO A 79 22.91 7.69 3.19
C PRO A 79 22.93 6.46 2.29
N ILE A 80 23.90 5.55 2.46
CA ILE A 80 24.04 4.32 1.67
C ILE A 80 22.97 3.34 2.10
N MET A 81 22.87 3.05 3.40
CA MET A 81 21.86 2.14 3.94
C MET A 81 20.46 2.64 3.62
N ARG A 82 20.17 3.93 3.81
CA ARG A 82 18.86 4.51 3.45
C ARG A 82 18.49 4.28 1.99
N LYS A 83 19.44 4.50 1.07
CA LYS A 83 19.23 4.24 -0.36
C LYS A 83 19.01 2.76 -0.65
N LEU A 84 19.81 1.88 -0.04
CA LEU A 84 19.68 0.43 -0.19
C LEU A 84 18.29 -0.05 0.25
N LEU A 85 17.80 0.45 1.38
CA LEU A 85 16.50 0.08 1.94
C LEU A 85 15.33 0.54 1.08
N ILE A 86 15.36 1.81 0.63
CA ILE A 86 14.32 2.34 -0.26
C ILE A 86 14.33 1.62 -1.59
N ASN A 87 15.50 1.51 -2.24
CA ASN A 87 15.63 0.88 -3.55
C ASN A 87 15.35 -0.63 -3.48
N GLY A 88 15.76 -1.29 -2.39
CA GLY A 88 15.45 -2.70 -2.13
C GLY A 88 13.95 -2.92 -1.92
N SER A 89 13.29 -2.08 -1.14
CA SER A 89 11.83 -2.14 -0.94
C SER A 89 11.08 -1.92 -2.25
N VAL A 90 11.52 -0.93 -3.03
CA VAL A 90 11.02 -0.66 -4.38
C VAL A 90 11.17 -1.88 -5.28
N PHE A 91 12.37 -2.46 -5.33
CA PHE A 91 12.68 -3.64 -6.12
C PHE A 91 11.77 -4.81 -5.75
N VAL A 92 11.65 -5.12 -4.45
CA VAL A 92 10.76 -6.19 -3.98
C VAL A 92 9.31 -5.91 -4.36
N GLY A 93 8.81 -4.68 -4.19
CA GLY A 93 7.45 -4.33 -4.59
C GLY A 93 7.20 -4.47 -6.09
N ILE A 94 8.17 -4.10 -6.93
CA ILE A 94 8.09 -4.36 -8.39
C ILE A 94 8.10 -5.87 -8.66
N SER A 95 9.02 -6.63 -8.05
CA SER A 95 9.11 -8.07 -8.25
C SER A 95 7.83 -8.80 -7.83
N PHE A 96 7.20 -8.40 -6.73
CA PHE A 96 5.92 -8.95 -6.29
C PHE A 96 4.79 -8.62 -7.27
N SER A 97 4.76 -7.39 -7.77
CA SER A 97 3.78 -6.96 -8.77
C SER A 97 3.96 -7.73 -10.08
N LEU A 98 5.19 -7.85 -10.58
CA LEU A 98 5.49 -8.61 -11.81
C LEU A 98 5.20 -10.09 -11.65
N ARG A 99 5.57 -10.69 -10.52
CA ARG A 99 5.29 -12.10 -10.25
C ARG A 99 3.79 -12.38 -10.22
N PHE A 100 3.01 -11.49 -9.61
CA PHE A 100 1.56 -11.58 -9.64
C PHE A 100 1.04 -11.47 -11.07
N LEU A 101 1.45 -10.43 -11.81
CA LEU A 101 1.00 -10.24 -13.20
C LEU A 101 1.39 -11.40 -14.12
N ALA A 102 2.57 -11.99 -13.93
CA ALA A 102 3.05 -13.15 -14.70
C ALA A 102 2.30 -14.45 -14.35
N SER A 103 1.67 -14.53 -13.17
CA SER A 103 0.85 -15.67 -12.76
C SER A 103 -0.59 -15.60 -13.25
N ILE A 104 -1.02 -14.48 -13.83
CA ILE A 104 -2.36 -14.33 -14.38
C ILE A 104 -2.44 -15.12 -15.69
N ASP A 105 -3.33 -16.11 -15.74
CA ASP A 105 -3.70 -16.75 -17.00
C ASP A 105 -4.46 -15.76 -17.90
N PRO A 106 -3.97 -15.44 -19.11
CA PRO A 106 -4.66 -14.54 -20.05
C PRO A 106 -6.09 -14.99 -20.37
N LEU A 107 -6.35 -16.30 -20.41
CA LEU A 107 -7.69 -16.85 -20.64
C LEU A 107 -8.61 -16.59 -19.44
N ALA A 108 -8.08 -16.68 -18.21
CA ALA A 108 -8.83 -16.33 -17.01
C ALA A 108 -9.11 -14.82 -16.94
N LEU A 109 -8.19 -13.98 -17.43
CA LEU A 109 -8.40 -12.53 -17.52
C LEU A 109 -9.50 -12.18 -18.52
N ALA A 110 -9.51 -12.81 -19.70
CA ALA A 110 -10.53 -12.60 -20.72
C ALA A 110 -11.93 -13.06 -20.27
N ASN A 111 -12.01 -14.09 -19.44
CA ASN A 111 -13.27 -14.64 -18.92
C ASN A 111 -13.72 -13.99 -17.59
N GLY A 112 -12.99 -13.00 -17.07
CA GLY A 112 -13.31 -12.36 -15.79
C GLY A 112 -13.12 -13.25 -14.56
N THR A 113 -12.44 -14.40 -14.71
CA THR A 113 -12.19 -15.37 -13.63
C THR A 113 -10.78 -15.27 -13.04
N ALA A 114 -9.93 -14.35 -13.53
CA ALA A 114 -8.57 -14.14 -13.02
C ALA A 114 -8.46 -13.87 -11.50
N PHE A 115 -9.58 -13.62 -10.82
CA PHE A 115 -9.66 -13.38 -9.38
C PHE A 115 -9.71 -14.66 -8.54
N SER A 116 -9.80 -15.85 -9.15
CA SER A 116 -10.02 -17.10 -8.42
C SER A 116 -8.77 -17.82 -7.94
N ASP A 117 -7.56 -17.43 -8.36
CA ASP A 117 -6.33 -18.09 -7.91
C ASP A 117 -5.80 -17.47 -6.60
N PRO A 118 -5.93 -18.16 -5.45
CA PRO A 118 -5.53 -17.61 -4.15
C PRO A 118 -4.01 -17.53 -3.99
N HIS A 119 -3.24 -18.27 -4.81
CA HIS A 119 -1.84 -18.57 -4.51
C HIS A 119 -0.88 -17.41 -4.75
N TYR A 120 -1.24 -16.39 -5.55
CA TYR A 120 -0.35 -15.24 -5.78
C TYR A 120 -1.01 -13.89 -5.48
N SER A 121 -2.33 -13.89 -5.24
CA SER A 121 -3.11 -12.70 -4.91
C SER A 121 -2.60 -11.97 -3.65
N TYR A 122 -1.98 -12.69 -2.71
CA TYR A 122 -1.44 -12.09 -1.49
C TYR A 122 -0.19 -11.23 -1.72
N LEU A 123 0.61 -11.52 -2.75
CA LEU A 123 1.86 -10.79 -3.03
C LEU A 123 1.57 -9.38 -3.51
N ALA A 124 0.59 -9.23 -4.39
CA ALA A 124 0.14 -7.93 -4.89
C ALA A 124 -0.53 -7.08 -3.80
N ASN A 125 -1.03 -7.69 -2.72
CA ASN A 125 -1.60 -7.00 -1.57
C ASN A 125 -0.55 -6.64 -0.49
N SER A 126 0.74 -6.84 -0.77
CA SER A 126 1.80 -6.45 0.16
C SER A 126 1.87 -4.92 0.30
N PRO A 127 2.06 -4.38 1.51
CA PRO A 127 2.30 -2.94 1.71
C PRO A 127 3.49 -2.40 0.91
N LEU A 128 4.46 -3.26 0.56
CA LEU A 128 5.60 -2.88 -0.28
C LEU A 128 5.16 -2.49 -1.70
N VAL A 129 4.12 -3.12 -2.25
CA VAL A 129 3.59 -2.79 -3.59
C VAL A 129 2.98 -1.38 -3.58
N LEU A 130 2.18 -1.06 -2.55
CA LEU A 130 1.64 0.27 -2.33
C LEU A 130 2.77 1.30 -2.11
N PHE A 131 3.72 1.01 -1.23
CA PHE A 131 4.87 1.88 -0.99
C PHE A 131 5.63 2.19 -2.28
N THR A 132 5.91 1.17 -3.10
CA THR A 132 6.57 1.32 -4.39
C THR A 132 5.79 2.25 -5.31
N ALA A 133 4.47 2.09 -5.44
CA ALA A 133 3.64 2.97 -6.27
C ALA A 133 3.69 4.42 -5.79
N LEU A 134 3.50 4.66 -4.47
CA LEU A 134 3.55 6.00 -3.88
C LEU A 134 4.94 6.64 -4.03
N PHE A 135 6.00 5.87 -3.82
CA PHE A 135 7.37 6.35 -3.94
C PHE A 135 7.72 6.72 -5.39
N MET A 136 7.34 5.88 -6.36
CA MET A 136 7.56 6.16 -7.78
C MET A 136 6.79 7.41 -8.22
N LEU A 137 5.53 7.54 -7.78
CA LEU A 137 4.71 8.72 -8.01
C LEU A 137 5.37 9.98 -7.42
N TYR A 138 5.82 9.92 -6.16
CA TYR A 138 6.57 11.00 -5.53
C TYR A 138 7.81 11.38 -6.35
N LYS A 139 8.58 10.40 -6.85
CA LYS A 139 9.77 10.68 -7.66
C LYS A 139 9.45 11.37 -8.99
N VAL A 140 8.35 11.01 -9.64
CA VAL A 140 7.86 11.74 -10.83
C VAL A 140 7.61 13.21 -10.49
N PHE A 141 6.85 13.47 -9.41
CA PHE A 141 6.52 14.83 -8.99
C PHE A 141 7.74 15.63 -8.51
N GLU A 142 8.65 15.02 -7.74
CA GLU A 142 9.92 15.62 -7.30
C GLU A 142 10.78 16.05 -8.50
N MET A 143 10.93 15.18 -9.50
CA MET A 143 11.69 15.50 -10.72
C MET A 143 11.08 16.64 -11.53
N LEU A 144 9.75 16.75 -11.56
CA LEU A 144 9.06 17.87 -12.20
C LEU A 144 9.32 19.21 -11.45
N HIS A 145 9.64 19.18 -10.15
CA HIS A 145 10.02 20.38 -9.41
C HIS A 145 11.46 20.83 -9.68
N HIS A 146 12.34 20.00 -10.22
CA HIS A 146 13.67 20.46 -10.61
C HIS A 146 13.62 21.33 -11.88
N ASN A 147 14.59 22.25 -12.01
CA ASN A 147 14.68 23.15 -13.17
C ASN A 147 15.14 22.39 -14.44
N ALA A 148 16.02 21.40 -14.29
CA ALA A 148 16.43 20.51 -15.36
C ALA A 148 15.53 19.27 -15.41
N ILE A 149 14.56 19.27 -16.32
CA ILE A 149 13.63 18.15 -16.50
C ILE A 149 14.32 17.06 -17.32
N ASN A 150 14.58 15.91 -16.70
CA ASN A 150 15.02 14.72 -17.42
C ASN A 150 13.80 13.85 -17.78
N ILE A 151 13.25 14.09 -18.97
CA ILE A 151 12.02 13.41 -19.46
C ILE A 151 12.19 11.90 -19.47
N VAL A 152 13.37 11.40 -19.86
CA VAL A 152 13.65 9.95 -19.91
C VAL A 152 13.55 9.34 -18.52
N ARG A 153 14.12 9.98 -17.50
CA ARG A 153 13.99 9.49 -16.12
C ARG A 153 12.53 9.53 -15.66
N ILE A 154 11.81 10.61 -15.91
CA ILE A 154 10.38 10.71 -15.54
C ILE A 154 9.57 9.58 -16.18
N ALA A 155 9.79 9.31 -17.47
CA ALA A 155 9.13 8.22 -18.18
C ALA A 155 9.45 6.86 -17.55
N ILE A 156 10.71 6.60 -17.18
CA ILE A 156 11.10 5.36 -16.49
C ILE A 156 10.35 5.21 -15.16
N TYR A 157 10.29 6.24 -14.33
CA TYR A 157 9.57 6.18 -13.05
C TYR A 157 8.05 6.03 -13.25
N ALA A 158 7.47 6.71 -14.24
CA ALA A 158 6.05 6.59 -14.57
C ALA A 158 5.68 5.19 -15.09
N LEU A 159 6.50 4.60 -15.96
CA LEU A 159 6.32 3.23 -16.45
C LEU A 159 6.52 2.21 -15.31
N ALA A 160 7.53 2.40 -14.47
CA ALA A 160 7.75 1.54 -13.30
C ALA A 160 6.59 1.61 -12.30
N MET A 161 5.96 2.78 -12.14
CA MET A 161 4.75 2.97 -11.32
C MET A 161 3.51 2.27 -11.91
N ALA A 162 3.40 2.18 -13.23
CA ALA A 162 2.26 1.52 -13.88
C ALA A 162 2.17 0.04 -13.48
N ILE A 163 3.30 -0.64 -13.27
CA ILE A 163 3.35 -2.06 -12.89
C ILE A 163 2.57 -2.36 -11.59
N PRO A 164 2.90 -1.75 -10.43
CA PRO A 164 2.15 -1.98 -9.20
C PRO A 164 0.71 -1.46 -9.29
N LEU A 165 0.42 -0.40 -10.06
CA LEU A 165 -0.95 0.07 -10.26
C LEU A 165 -1.82 -0.94 -11.00
N ILE A 166 -1.29 -1.54 -12.08
CA ILE A 166 -2.00 -2.58 -12.82
C ILE A 166 -2.21 -3.80 -11.92
N ALA A 167 -1.20 -4.21 -11.16
CA ALA A 167 -1.34 -5.32 -10.19
C ALA A 167 -2.44 -5.05 -9.14
N MET A 168 -2.46 -3.85 -8.55
CA MET A 168 -3.50 -3.45 -7.58
C MET A 168 -4.89 -3.30 -8.21
N GLY A 169 -4.95 -2.83 -9.46
CA GLY A 169 -6.17 -2.71 -10.26
C GLY A 169 -6.79 -4.07 -10.56
N VAL A 170 -5.99 -5.02 -11.06
CA VAL A 170 -6.43 -6.40 -11.26
C VAL A 170 -6.84 -7.04 -9.94
N MET A 171 -6.15 -6.77 -8.83
CA MET A 171 -6.60 -7.27 -7.52
C MET A 171 -7.82 -6.54 -6.94
N GLN A 172 -8.28 -5.47 -7.60
CA GLN A 172 -9.43 -4.65 -7.20
C GLN A 172 -9.28 -4.15 -5.75
N GLN A 173 -8.08 -3.72 -5.38
CA GLN A 173 -7.77 -3.28 -4.03
C GLN A 173 -8.28 -1.85 -3.78
N ARG A 174 -9.52 -1.74 -3.26
CA ARG A 174 -10.20 -0.45 -3.04
C ARG A 174 -9.39 0.53 -2.19
N ALA A 175 -8.93 0.09 -1.02
CA ALA A 175 -8.26 0.97 -0.06
C ALA A 175 -6.92 1.48 -0.60
N THR A 176 -6.12 0.62 -1.22
CA THR A 176 -4.79 1.00 -1.73
C THR A 176 -4.91 1.93 -2.95
N LEU A 177 -5.82 1.64 -3.88
CA LEU A 177 -6.12 2.52 -5.03
C LEU A 177 -6.64 3.89 -4.57
N PHE A 178 -7.51 3.92 -3.56
CA PHE A 178 -8.00 5.17 -2.98
C PHE A 178 -6.87 5.98 -2.32
N CYS A 179 -6.00 5.33 -1.54
CA CYS A 179 -4.82 5.98 -0.95
C CYS A 179 -3.92 6.63 -2.01
N ILE A 180 -3.71 5.93 -3.14
CA ILE A 180 -2.92 6.46 -4.26
C ILE A 180 -3.62 7.66 -4.90
N ALA A 181 -4.93 7.57 -5.15
CA ALA A 181 -5.70 8.67 -5.73
C ALA A 181 -5.66 9.94 -4.85
N VAL A 182 -5.80 9.78 -3.53
CA VAL A 182 -5.67 10.89 -2.57
C VAL A 182 -4.25 11.45 -2.58
N TYR A 183 -3.23 10.60 -2.53
CA TYR A 183 -1.84 11.04 -2.55
C TYR A 183 -1.45 11.76 -3.85
N ALA A 184 -1.89 11.23 -5.00
CA ALA A 184 -1.73 11.88 -6.30
C ALA A 184 -2.40 13.26 -6.35
N SER A 185 -3.60 13.38 -5.77
CA SER A 185 -4.33 14.64 -5.70
C SER A 185 -3.58 15.68 -4.86
N ILE A 186 -3.02 15.27 -3.72
CA ILE A 186 -2.20 16.14 -2.86
C ILE A 186 -0.94 16.61 -3.60
N LEU A 187 -0.21 15.70 -4.25
CA LEU A 187 1.00 16.05 -5.02
C LEU A 187 0.68 16.96 -6.21
N CYS A 188 -0.43 16.71 -6.91
CA CYS A 188 -0.91 17.55 -8.00
C CYS A 188 -1.24 18.96 -7.51
N LEU A 189 -2.02 19.08 -6.44
CA LEU A 189 -2.37 20.37 -5.83
C LEU A 189 -1.11 21.12 -5.38
N TRP A 190 -0.19 20.44 -4.69
CA TRP A 190 1.10 21.01 -4.28
C TRP A 190 1.91 21.53 -5.48
N THR A 191 1.91 20.79 -6.59
CA THR A 191 2.59 21.21 -7.84
C THR A 191 1.92 22.40 -8.50
N ILE A 192 0.59 22.46 -8.52
CA ILE A 192 -0.16 23.59 -9.06
C ILE A 192 0.13 24.86 -8.23
N LEU A 193 0.15 24.73 -6.90
CA LEU A 193 0.39 25.86 -5.99
C LEU A 193 1.82 26.39 -6.06
N THR A 194 2.81 25.52 -6.33
CA THR A 194 4.23 25.92 -6.36
C THR A 194 4.75 26.23 -7.77
N LYS A 195 4.25 25.51 -8.79
CA LYS A 195 4.67 25.60 -10.20
C LYS A 195 3.46 25.41 -11.14
N PRO A 196 2.57 26.41 -11.27
CA PRO A 196 1.25 26.25 -11.90
C PRO A 196 1.31 25.74 -13.34
N ALA A 197 2.25 26.23 -14.16
CA ALA A 197 2.41 25.77 -15.53
C ALA A 197 2.69 24.25 -15.62
N LYS A 198 3.53 23.71 -14.72
CA LYS A 198 3.83 22.29 -14.66
C LYS A 198 2.66 21.49 -14.09
N GLY A 199 1.99 22.02 -13.06
CA GLY A 199 0.80 21.40 -12.47
C GLY A 199 -0.34 21.27 -13.48
N ILE A 200 -0.64 22.32 -14.24
CA ILE A 200 -1.65 22.30 -15.31
C ILE A 200 -1.27 21.29 -16.40
N PHE A 201 0.01 21.23 -16.78
CA PHE A 201 0.49 20.23 -17.75
C PHE A 201 0.27 18.79 -17.28
N ILE A 202 0.58 18.49 -16.00
CA ILE A 202 0.32 17.17 -15.41
C ILE A 202 -1.18 16.88 -15.41
N LEU A 203 -2.00 17.85 -15.02
CA LEU A 203 -3.46 17.69 -14.98
C LEU A 203 -4.04 17.47 -16.39
N ALA A 204 -3.52 18.16 -17.40
CA ALA A 204 -3.90 17.95 -18.80
C ALA A 204 -3.53 16.55 -19.30
N ILE A 205 -2.31 16.07 -19.02
CA ILE A 205 -1.89 14.70 -19.35
C ILE A 205 -2.76 13.68 -18.61
N GLY A 206 -2.95 13.86 -17.30
CA GLY A 206 -3.77 12.98 -16.49
C GLY A 206 -5.20 12.88 -17.02
N THR A 207 -5.80 14.02 -17.35
CA THR A 207 -7.16 14.08 -17.93
C THR A 207 -7.21 13.41 -19.30
N ALA A 208 -6.22 13.64 -20.18
CA ALA A 208 -6.15 13.00 -21.49
C ALA A 208 -5.99 11.49 -21.39
N LEU A 209 -5.15 11.00 -20.46
CA LEU A 209 -4.99 9.57 -20.18
C LEU A 209 -6.26 8.96 -19.60
N SER A 210 -6.91 9.63 -18.65
CA SER A 210 -8.19 9.18 -18.08
C SER A 210 -9.29 9.11 -19.14
N PHE A 211 -9.33 10.06 -20.09
CA PHE A 211 -10.26 10.04 -21.19
C PHE A 211 -9.97 8.89 -22.17
N TYR A 212 -8.69 8.69 -22.53
CA TYR A 212 -8.26 7.58 -23.39
C TYR A 212 -8.58 6.21 -22.76
N MET A 213 -8.43 6.08 -21.44
CA MET A 213 -8.68 4.85 -20.70
C MET A 213 -10.08 4.78 -20.08
N TRP A 214 -11.02 5.62 -20.52
CA TRP A 214 -12.31 5.81 -19.84
C TRP A 214 -13.08 4.50 -19.65
N ASP A 215 -13.20 3.67 -20.69
CA ASP A 215 -13.97 2.43 -20.62
C ASP A 215 -13.38 1.46 -19.57
N ASN A 216 -12.07 1.26 -19.58
CA ASN A 216 -11.36 0.41 -18.61
C ASN A 216 -11.48 0.96 -17.18
N LEU A 217 -11.36 2.28 -17.03
CA LEU A 217 -11.45 2.94 -15.73
C LEU A 217 -12.88 2.90 -15.18
N HIS A 218 -13.88 3.10 -16.03
CA HIS A 218 -15.29 3.03 -15.70
C HIS A 218 -15.69 1.61 -15.27
N GLU A 219 -15.26 0.58 -16.00
CA GLU A 219 -15.48 -0.82 -15.63
C GLU A 219 -14.85 -1.14 -14.27
N LEU A 220 -13.58 -0.75 -14.06
CA LEU A 220 -12.90 -0.91 -12.78
C LEU A 220 -13.67 -0.21 -11.64
N LEU A 221 -14.13 1.02 -11.87
CA LEU A 221 -14.91 1.77 -10.87
C LEU A 221 -16.24 1.09 -10.54
N ILE A 222 -16.96 0.55 -11.53
CA ILE A 222 -18.20 -0.21 -11.29
C ILE A 222 -17.91 -1.43 -10.42
N VAL A 223 -16.88 -2.20 -10.74
CA VAL A 223 -16.54 -3.41 -9.99
C VAL A 223 -16.11 -3.07 -8.56
N LEU A 224 -15.30 -2.03 -8.38
CA LEU A 224 -14.89 -1.53 -7.06
C LEU A 224 -16.09 -1.01 -6.25
N TRP A 225 -17.03 -0.33 -6.91
CA TRP A 225 -18.26 0.17 -6.31
C TRP A 225 -19.16 -0.98 -5.85
N GLU A 226 -19.37 -1.98 -6.71
CA GLU A 226 -20.19 -3.15 -6.39
C GLU A 226 -19.58 -3.94 -5.23
N LYS A 227 -18.26 -4.18 -5.25
CA LYS A 227 -17.55 -4.76 -4.10
C LYS A 227 -17.71 -3.92 -2.84
N THR A 228 -17.74 -2.60 -2.94
CA THR A 228 -17.98 -1.69 -1.80
C THR A 228 -19.36 -1.80 -1.23
N ARG A 229 -20.36 -1.82 -2.11
CA ARG A 229 -21.76 -2.03 -1.74
C ARG A 229 -21.96 -3.37 -1.03
N LEU A 230 -21.35 -4.43 -1.54
CA LEU A 230 -21.49 -5.79 -1.02
C LEU A 230 -20.70 -6.04 0.29
N SER A 231 -19.49 -5.50 0.45
CA SER A 231 -18.60 -5.86 1.57
C SER A 231 -18.30 -4.76 2.59
N GLY A 232 -18.57 -3.49 2.29
CA GLY A 232 -18.03 -2.36 3.07
C GLY A 232 -18.91 -1.87 4.21
N ALA A 233 -20.18 -1.57 3.93
CA ALA A 233 -21.08 -0.91 4.88
C ALA A 233 -22.34 -1.73 5.17
N ASN A 234 -22.93 -2.36 4.14
CA ASN A 234 -24.18 -3.10 4.30
C ASN A 234 -24.02 -4.33 5.20
N MET A 235 -22.98 -5.16 5.01
CA MET A 235 -22.82 -6.35 5.86
C MET A 235 -22.46 -5.99 7.30
N ARG A 236 -21.65 -4.96 7.56
CA ARG A 236 -21.33 -4.55 8.93
C ARG A 236 -22.52 -3.93 9.66
N PHE A 237 -23.38 -3.17 8.97
CA PHE A 237 -24.64 -2.69 9.54
C PHE A 237 -25.62 -3.83 9.78
N MET A 238 -25.70 -4.81 8.88
CA MET A 238 -26.53 -6.01 9.07
C MET A 238 -26.03 -6.89 10.21
N GLU A 239 -24.70 -7.08 10.33
CA GLU A 239 -24.08 -7.77 11.46
C GLU A 239 -24.39 -7.06 12.78
N TRP A 240 -24.27 -5.72 12.81
CA TRP A 240 -24.62 -4.94 14.00
C TRP A 240 -26.12 -5.03 14.32
N GLN A 241 -27.00 -4.91 13.33
CA GLN A 241 -28.45 -5.09 13.54
C GLN A 241 -28.79 -6.49 14.05
N ALA A 242 -28.14 -7.54 13.52
CA ALA A 242 -28.35 -8.92 13.96
C ALA A 242 -27.86 -9.15 15.40
N VAL A 243 -26.77 -8.49 15.81
CA VAL A 243 -26.31 -8.51 17.21
C VAL A 243 -27.28 -7.77 18.13
N LEU A 244 -27.76 -6.59 17.73
CA LEU A 244 -28.71 -5.81 18.53
C LEU A 244 -30.04 -6.54 18.73
N SER A 245 -30.54 -7.22 17.70
CA SER A 245 -31.81 -7.97 17.77
C SER A 245 -31.74 -9.25 18.61
N GLN A 246 -30.57 -9.66 19.10
CA GLN A 246 -30.40 -10.80 20.01
C GLN A 246 -30.33 -10.37 21.49
N ILE A 247 -30.31 -9.07 21.76
CA ILE A 247 -30.20 -8.51 23.11
C ILE A 247 -31.59 -8.16 23.70
N ASP A 248 -32.63 -8.16 22.86
CA ASP A 248 -34.06 -8.10 23.25
C ASP A 248 -34.66 -9.50 23.42
#